data_AF-A0A1B0AB60-F1
#
_entry.id   AF-A0A1B0AB60-F1
#
_cell.length_a   1.000
_cell.length_b   1.000
_cell.length_c   1.000
_cell.angle_alpha   90.00
_cell.angle_beta   90.00
_cell.angle_gamma   90.00
#
_symmetry.space_group_name_H-M   'P 1'
#
loop_
_entity.id
_entity.type
_entity.pdbx_description
1 polymer ?
#
loop_
_entity_poly.entity_id
_entity_poly.type
_entity_poly.pdbx_seq_one_letter_code
_entity_poly.pdbx_strand_id
1 'polypeptide(L)'
;MLGIQAKLQEKYKKQQQQNKSFGITKIIDPDYNTQSPVMDIAILTLEAWEFCNKPEIGEKACKAGKTHFMCADIVAPPGYYVSVAVVAPPMTRKIKRHFLEFFNNLRNNVSSGTYTNKVGQTFPIAARMREVIWDNELEFMMQTWVRSGKESKLDCVGSQRLNFVYAKQRFLPKTLIKYQIQEKCKVTGVPGAPGFLTTIQERMSRIGCSAAVGLNASSSPKGTVVPHLYLIACALDFEVKGSQAVYKVHPTDPASECDHWGATKSTKYPYLCTNTGEIFPYVEENFARIPDEHVVFLSLKLKLQNYQRKCDVEDI
;
A
#
# COMPACT_ATOMS: atom_id res chain seq x y z
N MET A 1 19.65 -9.07 30.46
CA MET A 1 18.28 -9.51 30.09
C MET A 1 17.19 -9.06 31.08
N LEU A 2 17.39 -9.18 32.40
CA LEU A 2 16.39 -8.78 33.42
C LEU A 2 15.92 -7.31 33.36
N GLY A 3 16.80 -6.37 32.99
CA GLY A 3 16.43 -4.94 32.89
C GLY A 3 15.49 -4.59 31.73
N ILE A 4 15.45 -5.40 30.67
CA ILE A 4 14.59 -5.15 29.50
C ILE A 4 13.15 -5.58 29.82
N GLN A 5 12.99 -6.72 30.49
CA GLN A 5 11.70 -7.21 30.96
C GLN A 5 11.01 -6.23 31.93
N ALA A 6 11.78 -5.63 32.85
CA ALA A 6 11.26 -4.64 33.79
C ALA A 6 10.74 -3.38 33.07
N LYS A 7 11.48 -2.87 32.08
CA LYS A 7 11.06 -1.70 31.28
C LYS A 7 9.83 -1.99 30.41
N LEU A 8 9.70 -3.21 29.88
CA LEU A 8 8.51 -3.64 29.14
C LEU A 8 7.28 -3.74 30.05
N GLN A 9 7.43 -4.28 31.26
CA GLN A 9 6.32 -4.32 32.23
C GLN A 9 5.87 -2.94 32.69
N GLU A 10 6.79 -1.98 32.84
CA GLU A 10 6.44 -0.61 33.22
C GLU A 10 5.68 0.11 32.10
N LYS A 11 6.11 -0.05 30.84
CA LYS A 11 5.35 0.45 29.67
C LYS A 11 3.95 -0.15 29.60
N TYR A 12 3.84 -1.46 29.85
CA TYR A 12 2.55 -2.17 29.86
C TYR A 12 1.58 -1.62 30.92
N LYS A 13 2.07 -1.35 32.14
CA LYS A 13 1.25 -0.77 33.22
C LYS A 13 0.75 0.64 32.87
N LYS A 14 1.60 1.47 32.24
CA LYS A 14 1.21 2.82 31.79
C LYS A 14 0.14 2.76 30.70
N GLN A 15 0.27 1.84 29.75
CA GLN A 15 -0.73 1.63 28.69
C GLN A 15 -2.08 1.13 29.23
N GLN A 16 -2.07 0.22 30.22
CA GLN A 16 -3.31 -0.22 30.88
C GLN A 16 -4.02 0.91 31.65
N GLN A 17 -3.27 1.80 32.30
CA GLN A 17 -3.84 2.98 32.97
C GLN A 17 -4.45 3.95 31.95
N GLN A 18 -3.80 4.16 30.81
CA GLN A 18 -4.34 4.96 29.72
C GLN A 18 -5.66 4.36 29.19
N ASN A 19 -5.72 3.05 28.97
CA ASN A 19 -6.93 2.38 28.48
C ASN A 19 -8.11 2.45 29.47
N LYS A 20 -7.85 2.46 30.79
CA LYS A 20 -8.88 2.70 31.82
C LYS A 20 -9.40 4.14 31.80
N SER A 21 -8.54 5.12 31.51
CA SER A 21 -8.91 6.54 31.34
C SER A 21 -9.83 6.78 30.14
N PHE A 22 -9.81 5.89 29.14
CA PHE A 22 -10.65 5.99 27.94
C PHE A 22 -11.97 5.20 28.03
N GLY A 23 -12.33 4.64 29.20
CA GLY A 23 -13.62 3.96 29.39
C GLY A 23 -13.77 2.64 28.63
N ILE A 24 -12.66 1.99 28.25
CA ILE A 24 -12.69 0.68 27.60
C ILE A 24 -12.88 -0.40 28.67
N THR A 25 -14.13 -0.67 29.07
CA THR A 25 -14.47 -1.82 29.92
C THR A 25 -14.36 -3.11 29.10
N LYS A 26 -13.65 -4.10 29.65
CA LYS A 26 -13.50 -5.44 29.05
C LYS A 26 -14.86 -6.04 28.70
N ILE A 27 -15.10 -6.30 27.41
CA ILE A 27 -15.97 -7.40 26.98
C ILE A 27 -15.01 -8.53 26.58
N ILE A 28 -14.69 -9.40 27.54
CA ILE A 28 -14.04 -10.67 27.26
C ILE A 28 -15.02 -11.73 27.72
N ASP A 29 -15.57 -12.46 26.76
CA ASP A 29 -16.37 -13.66 26.94
C ASP A 29 -15.49 -14.72 27.64
N PRO A 30 -15.88 -15.25 28.81
CA PRO A 30 -15.02 -16.13 29.61
C PRO A 30 -14.79 -17.52 29.01
N ASP A 31 -15.52 -17.92 27.98
CA ASP A 31 -15.45 -19.29 27.43
C ASP A 31 -14.64 -19.41 26.11
N TYR A 32 -14.01 -18.33 25.64
CA TYR A 32 -13.17 -18.40 24.42
C TYR A 32 -11.74 -18.83 24.74
N ASN A 33 -11.53 -20.14 24.85
CA ASN A 33 -10.21 -20.77 24.97
C ASN A 33 -9.49 -20.80 23.61
N THR A 34 -8.88 -19.69 23.21
CA THR A 34 -7.88 -19.63 22.14
C THR A 34 -6.70 -18.75 22.55
N GLN A 35 -5.51 -19.11 22.08
CA GLN A 35 -4.26 -18.39 22.28
C GLN A 35 -4.43 -16.87 22.23
N SER A 36 -3.98 -16.25 23.32
CA SER A 36 -4.18 -14.84 23.64
C SER A 36 -3.72 -13.88 22.51
N PRO A 37 -4.49 -12.84 22.18
CA PRO A 37 -4.05 -11.75 21.28
C PRO A 37 -2.84 -10.95 21.82
N VAL A 38 -2.41 -11.21 23.06
CA VAL A 38 -1.25 -10.57 23.68
C VAL A 38 0.08 -11.13 23.14
N MET A 39 0.12 -12.40 22.68
CA MET A 39 1.33 -12.93 22.03
C MET A 39 1.56 -12.31 20.65
N ASP A 40 0.50 -12.05 19.87
CA ASP A 40 0.62 -11.43 18.56
C ASP A 40 1.17 -10.00 18.62
N ILE A 41 0.82 -9.22 19.66
CA ILE A 41 1.34 -7.85 19.85
C ILE A 41 2.82 -7.86 20.26
N ALA A 42 3.24 -8.85 21.06
CA ALA A 42 4.65 -8.99 21.47
C ALA A 42 5.56 -9.42 20.30
N ILE A 43 5.06 -10.21 19.35
CA ILE A 43 5.80 -10.63 18.15
C ILE A 43 5.97 -9.46 17.17
N LEU A 44 4.91 -8.67 16.93
CA LEU A 44 4.97 -7.49 16.05
C LEU A 44 5.98 -6.43 16.53
N THR A 45 6.15 -6.27 17.84
CA THR A 45 7.07 -5.28 18.42
C THR A 45 8.53 -5.72 18.38
N LEU A 46 8.82 -7.02 18.26
CA LEU A 46 10.17 -7.55 18.07
C LEU A 46 10.65 -7.40 16.61
N GLU A 47 9.77 -7.63 15.64
CA GLU A 47 10.13 -7.57 14.21
C GLU A 47 10.29 -6.14 13.69
N ALA A 48 9.61 -5.17 14.30
CA ALA A 48 9.76 -3.74 13.98
C ALA A 48 10.94 -3.05 14.69
N TRP A 49 11.54 -3.70 15.70
CA TRP A 49 12.53 -3.09 16.59
C TRP A 49 13.73 -2.52 15.84
N GLU A 50 14.15 -3.20 14.78
CA GLU A 50 15.31 -2.79 13.98
C GLU A 50 15.12 -1.43 13.31
N PHE A 51 13.93 -1.14 12.78
CA PHE A 51 13.61 0.16 12.17
C PHE A 51 13.73 1.32 13.15
N CYS A 52 13.59 1.05 14.45
CA CYS A 52 13.50 2.07 15.49
C CYS A 52 14.79 2.24 16.28
N ASN A 53 15.60 1.18 16.39
CA ASN A 53 16.74 1.14 17.30
C ASN A 53 18.09 0.95 16.59
N LYS A 54 18.09 0.70 15.27
CA LYS A 54 19.30 0.65 14.45
C LYS A 54 19.28 1.81 13.45
N PRO A 55 19.98 2.93 13.74
CA PRO A 55 19.98 4.14 12.90
C PRO A 55 20.35 3.85 11.45
N GLU A 56 21.33 2.96 11.22
CA GLU A 56 21.76 2.51 9.89
C GLU A 56 20.65 1.90 9.03
N ILE A 57 19.73 1.16 9.65
CA ILE A 57 18.57 0.55 8.97
C ILE A 57 17.50 1.61 8.73
N GLY A 58 17.25 2.46 9.73
CA GLY A 58 16.32 3.57 9.63
C GLY A 58 16.70 4.55 8.52
N GLU A 59 17.97 4.95 8.44
CA GLU A 59 18.50 5.89 7.43
C GLU A 59 18.57 5.28 6.02
N LYS A 60 18.72 3.96 5.91
CA LYS A 60 18.66 3.28 4.61
C LYS A 60 17.22 3.15 4.11
N ALA A 61 16.29 2.84 5.00
CA ALA A 61 14.88 2.65 4.68
C ALA A 61 14.14 4.00 4.51
N CYS A 62 14.52 5.00 5.29
CA CYS A 62 13.89 6.32 5.35
C CYS A 62 14.90 7.43 5.08
N LYS A 63 14.45 8.48 4.40
CA LYS A 63 15.27 9.69 4.24
C LYS A 63 15.60 10.30 5.60
N ALA A 64 16.76 10.97 5.68
CA ALA A 64 17.18 11.69 6.88
C ALA A 64 16.06 12.61 7.42
N GLY A 65 15.83 12.55 8.73
CA GLY A 65 14.79 13.32 9.43
C GLY A 65 13.37 12.76 9.30
N LYS A 66 13.17 11.59 8.68
CA LYS A 66 11.87 10.89 8.65
C LYS A 66 11.85 9.72 9.61
N THR A 67 10.78 9.63 10.39
CA THR A 67 10.53 8.50 11.29
C THR A 67 9.78 7.40 10.55
N HIS A 68 10.29 6.17 10.63
CA HIS A 68 9.58 5.01 10.08
C HIS A 68 8.25 4.80 10.81
N PHE A 69 7.17 4.53 10.08
CA PHE A 69 5.83 4.47 10.69
C PHE A 69 5.67 3.34 11.71
N MET A 70 6.46 2.26 11.60
CA MET A 70 6.47 1.18 12.59
C MET A 70 7.05 1.62 13.95
N CYS A 71 7.70 2.78 14.01
CA CYS A 71 8.33 3.35 15.20
C CYS A 71 7.56 4.54 15.78
N ALA A 72 6.70 5.16 14.97
CA ALA A 72 5.89 6.28 15.38
C ALA A 72 4.53 5.81 15.87
N ASP A 73 3.96 6.56 16.82
CA ASP A 73 2.55 6.40 17.13
C ASP A 73 1.73 6.79 15.89
N ILE A 74 0.86 5.89 15.44
CA ILE A 74 -0.08 6.21 14.38
C ILE A 74 -1.18 7.08 15.01
N VAL A 75 -1.21 8.35 14.61
CA VAL A 75 -2.16 9.35 15.06
C VAL A 75 -3.06 9.73 13.88
N ALA A 76 -4.38 9.67 14.10
CA ALA A 76 -5.34 10.18 13.13
C ALA A 76 -5.46 11.70 13.28
N PRO A 77 -5.34 12.48 12.19
CA PRO A 77 -5.63 13.91 12.22
C PRO A 77 -7.09 14.21 12.59
N PRO A 78 -7.44 15.43 13.00
CA PRO A 78 -8.83 15.83 13.15
C PRO A 78 -9.62 15.63 11.85
N GLY A 79 -10.83 15.08 11.95
CA GLY A 79 -11.70 14.79 10.79
C GLY A 79 -11.45 13.44 10.11
N TYR A 80 -10.45 12.69 10.55
CA TYR A 80 -10.10 11.37 10.04
C TYR A 80 -10.73 10.27 10.89
N TYR A 81 -11.07 9.13 10.27
CA TYR A 81 -11.72 8.05 10.99
C TYR A 81 -10.79 7.37 12.00
N VAL A 82 -11.35 7.11 13.19
CA VAL A 82 -10.75 6.27 14.24
C VAL A 82 -11.74 5.19 14.62
N SER A 83 -11.31 3.94 14.57
CA SER A 83 -12.07 2.78 15.01
C SER A 83 -11.83 2.50 16.48
N VAL A 84 -12.88 2.12 17.23
CA VAL A 84 -12.75 1.74 18.65
C VAL A 84 -12.09 0.36 18.79
N ALA A 85 -12.44 -0.56 17.89
CA ALA A 85 -11.83 -1.88 17.79
C ALA A 85 -11.53 -2.22 16.34
N VAL A 86 -10.57 -3.11 16.11
CA VAL A 86 -10.16 -3.53 14.78
C VAL A 86 -10.04 -5.04 14.73
N VAL A 87 -10.68 -5.65 13.73
CA VAL A 87 -10.55 -7.06 13.39
C VAL A 87 -9.76 -7.16 12.10
N ALA A 88 -8.53 -7.65 12.18
CA ALA A 88 -7.62 -7.77 11.03
C ALA A 88 -7.30 -9.25 10.77
N PRO A 89 -8.14 -9.95 9.99
CA PRO A 89 -7.90 -11.35 9.67
C PRO A 89 -6.63 -11.51 8.83
N PRO A 90 -5.94 -12.66 8.91
CA PRO A 90 -4.79 -12.93 8.05
C PRO A 90 -5.22 -12.95 6.57
N MET A 91 -4.36 -12.44 5.70
CA MET A 91 -4.62 -12.44 4.26
C MET A 91 -4.47 -13.86 3.70
N THR A 92 -5.59 -14.49 3.35
CA THR A 92 -5.55 -15.83 2.74
C THR A 92 -4.95 -15.77 1.34
N ARG A 93 -4.40 -16.91 0.87
CA ARG A 93 -3.87 -17.05 -0.51
C ARG A 93 -4.89 -16.61 -1.58
N LYS A 94 -6.18 -16.87 -1.34
CA LYS A 94 -7.26 -16.48 -2.26
C LYS A 94 -7.41 -14.95 -2.34
N ILE A 95 -7.33 -14.26 -1.21
CA ILE A 95 -7.41 -12.79 -1.18
C ILE A 95 -6.16 -12.17 -1.80
N LYS A 96 -4.96 -12.65 -1.44
CA LYS A 96 -3.68 -12.21 -2.03
C LYS A 96 -3.71 -12.32 -3.55
N ARG A 97 -4.21 -13.44 -4.07
CA ARG A 97 -4.37 -13.67 -5.51
C ARG A 97 -5.32 -12.66 -6.16
N HIS A 98 -6.42 -12.28 -5.51
CA HIS A 98 -7.32 -11.26 -6.06
C HIS A 98 -6.64 -9.89 -6.19
N PHE A 99 -5.83 -9.47 -5.22
CA PHE A 99 -5.02 -8.26 -5.36
C PHE A 99 -4.04 -8.39 -6.53
N LEU A 100 -3.26 -9.47 -6.60
CA LEU A 100 -2.31 -9.67 -7.71
C LEU A 100 -2.99 -9.67 -9.09
N GLU A 101 -4.10 -10.40 -9.22
CA GLU A 101 -4.87 -10.45 -10.46
C GLU A 101 -5.38 -9.07 -10.84
N PHE A 102 -5.87 -8.30 -9.87
CA PHE A 102 -6.30 -6.94 -10.10
C PHE A 102 -5.15 -6.08 -10.68
N PHE A 103 -4.01 -6.02 -9.98
CA PHE A 103 -2.88 -5.17 -10.37
C PHE A 103 -2.30 -5.60 -11.73
N ASN A 104 -2.10 -6.90 -11.95
CA ASN A 104 -1.55 -7.42 -13.21
C ASN A 104 -2.53 -7.28 -14.37
N ASN A 105 -3.84 -7.48 -14.18
CA ASN A 105 -4.81 -7.24 -15.24
C ASN A 105 -4.84 -5.76 -15.66
N LEU A 106 -4.79 -4.83 -14.70
CA LEU A 106 -4.75 -3.40 -15.01
C LEU A 106 -3.48 -3.06 -15.80
N ARG A 107 -2.31 -3.50 -15.33
CA ARG A 107 -1.02 -3.26 -16.00
C ARG A 107 -1.00 -3.87 -17.39
N ASN A 108 -1.49 -5.09 -17.56
CA ASN A 108 -1.58 -5.77 -18.85
C ASN A 108 -2.45 -4.98 -19.83
N ASN A 109 -3.62 -4.51 -19.38
CA ASN A 109 -4.52 -3.72 -20.22
C ASN A 109 -3.89 -2.37 -20.60
N VAL A 110 -3.23 -1.67 -19.66
CA VAL A 110 -2.55 -0.41 -19.98
C VAL A 110 -1.43 -0.63 -20.99
N SER A 111 -0.68 -1.71 -20.84
CA SER A 111 0.48 -2.03 -21.69
C SER A 111 0.11 -2.46 -23.11
N SER A 112 -1.15 -2.83 -23.36
CA SER A 112 -1.62 -3.30 -24.67
C SER A 112 -1.69 -2.19 -25.73
N GLY A 113 -1.69 -0.92 -25.32
CA GLY A 113 -1.98 0.18 -26.24
C GLY A 113 -3.45 0.32 -26.63
N THR A 114 -4.38 -0.35 -25.93
CA THR A 114 -5.82 -0.30 -26.22
C THR A 114 -6.67 0.22 -25.07
N TYR A 115 -6.09 0.39 -23.87
CA TYR A 115 -6.81 0.91 -22.71
C TYR A 115 -7.04 2.41 -22.84
N THR A 116 -8.30 2.84 -22.75
CA THR A 116 -8.71 4.25 -22.94
C THR A 116 -9.16 4.92 -21.66
N ASN A 117 -8.82 6.21 -21.52
CA ASN A 117 -9.35 7.07 -20.47
C ASN A 117 -10.80 7.52 -20.79
N LYS A 118 -11.42 8.34 -19.92
CA LYS A 118 -12.79 8.85 -20.16
C LYS A 118 -12.94 9.71 -21.41
N VAL A 119 -11.85 10.36 -21.82
CA VAL A 119 -11.81 11.29 -22.96
C VAL A 119 -11.51 10.52 -24.25
N GLY A 120 -11.51 9.18 -24.21
CA GLY A 120 -11.20 8.33 -25.35
C GLY A 120 -9.71 8.29 -25.73
N GLN A 121 -8.83 8.89 -24.93
CA GLN A 121 -7.39 8.83 -25.19
C GLN A 121 -6.84 7.49 -24.72
N THR A 122 -6.11 6.84 -25.61
CA THR A 122 -5.49 5.55 -25.34
C THR A 122 -4.13 5.72 -24.68
N PHE A 123 -3.82 4.87 -23.70
CA PHE A 123 -2.47 4.78 -23.17
C PHE A 123 -1.55 4.12 -24.19
N PRO A 124 -0.30 4.60 -24.36
CA PRO A 124 0.63 3.98 -25.31
C PRO A 124 1.07 2.58 -24.88
N ILE A 125 1.55 1.80 -25.84
CA ILE A 125 2.07 0.44 -25.62
C ILE A 125 3.31 0.50 -24.73
N ALA A 126 3.38 -0.37 -23.73
CA ALA A 126 4.57 -0.46 -22.86
C ALA A 126 5.56 -1.51 -23.37
N ALA A 127 6.82 -1.10 -23.55
CA ALA A 127 7.89 -1.97 -24.05
C ALA A 127 8.25 -3.10 -23.07
N ARG A 128 8.17 -2.81 -21.76
CA ARG A 128 8.78 -3.66 -20.71
C ARG A 128 8.11 -3.55 -19.34
N MET A 129 6.79 -3.41 -19.33
CA MET A 129 6.01 -3.42 -18.08
C MET A 129 6.06 -4.80 -17.44
N ARG A 130 6.43 -4.91 -16.16
CA ARG A 130 6.51 -6.21 -15.48
C ARG A 130 5.23 -6.61 -14.77
N GLU A 131 5.01 -7.91 -14.65
CA GLU A 131 4.13 -8.46 -13.63
C GLU A 131 4.59 -8.05 -12.24
N VAL A 132 3.64 -7.86 -11.33
CA VAL A 132 3.92 -7.73 -9.90
C VAL A 132 3.67 -9.03 -9.16
N ILE A 133 4.50 -9.26 -8.15
CA ILE A 133 4.41 -10.40 -7.23
C ILE A 133 4.03 -9.91 -5.82
N TRP A 134 3.61 -10.86 -4.99
CA TRP A 134 3.26 -10.55 -3.61
C TRP A 134 4.51 -10.49 -2.74
N ASP A 135 4.55 -9.51 -1.85
CA ASP A 135 5.64 -9.31 -0.92
C ASP A 135 5.12 -9.31 0.53
N ASN A 136 5.56 -10.30 1.31
CA ASN A 136 5.08 -10.50 2.68
C ASN A 136 5.61 -9.42 3.65
N GLU A 137 6.77 -8.81 3.37
CA GLU A 137 7.32 -7.72 4.18
C GLU A 137 6.46 -6.46 4.02
N LEU A 138 6.09 -6.14 2.78
CA LEU A 138 5.15 -5.05 2.48
C LEU A 138 3.76 -5.31 3.09
N GLU A 139 3.25 -6.55 3.00
CA GLU A 139 1.98 -6.94 3.62
C GLU A 139 2.02 -6.75 5.13
N PHE A 140 3.08 -7.22 5.79
CA PHE A 140 3.25 -7.13 7.24
C PHE A 140 3.20 -5.67 7.71
N MET A 141 3.89 -4.78 7.01
CA MET A 141 3.84 -3.34 7.27
C MET A 141 2.42 -2.81 7.12
N MET A 142 1.72 -3.15 6.04
CA MET A 142 0.34 -2.73 5.83
C MET A 142 -0.63 -3.31 6.87
N GLN A 143 -0.39 -4.54 7.34
CA GLN A 143 -1.17 -5.17 8.39
C GLN A 143 -1.05 -4.41 9.70
N THR A 144 0.16 -3.99 10.06
CA THR A 144 0.40 -3.17 11.25
C THR A 144 -0.32 -1.82 11.13
N TRP A 145 -0.27 -1.20 9.94
CA TRP A 145 -0.94 0.08 9.71
C TRP A 145 -2.47 -0.03 9.85
N VAL A 146 -3.11 -1.00 9.18
CA VAL A 146 -4.58 -1.16 9.27
C VAL A 146 -5.03 -1.56 10.68
N ARG A 147 -4.20 -2.31 11.43
CA ARG A 147 -4.49 -2.68 12.83
C ARG A 147 -4.53 -1.48 13.77
N SER A 148 -3.92 -0.36 13.41
CA SER A 148 -4.04 0.87 14.19
C SER A 148 -5.48 1.41 14.25
N GLY A 149 -6.33 1.05 13.27
CA GLY A 149 -7.72 1.51 13.18
C GLY A 149 -7.88 2.99 12.89
N LYS A 150 -6.78 3.67 12.54
CA LYS A 150 -6.69 5.12 12.41
C LYS A 150 -6.31 5.49 11.00
N GLU A 151 -7.05 6.41 10.40
CA GLU A 151 -6.69 6.99 9.12
C GLU A 151 -5.57 8.01 9.36
N SER A 152 -4.42 7.80 8.73
CA SER A 152 -3.25 8.66 8.92
C SER A 152 -2.47 8.85 7.62
N LYS A 153 -1.54 9.80 7.63
CA LYS A 153 -0.47 9.89 6.64
C LYS A 153 0.79 9.29 7.26
N LEU A 154 1.49 8.44 6.52
CA LEU A 154 2.77 7.89 6.97
C LEU A 154 3.92 8.78 6.50
N ASP A 155 4.89 8.99 7.39
CA ASP A 155 6.11 9.73 7.05
C ASP A 155 7.09 8.90 6.21
N CYS A 156 7.23 7.62 6.53
CA CYS A 156 8.09 6.68 5.82
C CYS A 156 7.59 5.24 6.00
N VAL A 157 7.66 4.46 4.91
CA VAL A 157 7.20 3.06 4.81
C VAL A 157 8.24 2.18 4.08
N GLY A 158 9.46 2.68 3.94
CA GLY A 158 10.54 1.96 3.28
C GLY A 158 11.04 0.80 4.12
N SER A 159 11.66 -0.17 3.46
CA SER A 159 12.30 -1.32 4.10
C SER A 159 13.77 -1.37 3.74
N GLN A 160 14.58 -2.20 4.41
CA GLN A 160 16.01 -2.34 4.08
C GLN A 160 16.26 -2.77 2.63
N ARG A 161 15.28 -3.49 2.08
CA ARG A 161 15.30 -4.09 0.75
C ARG A 161 14.58 -3.20 -0.26
N LEU A 162 13.58 -2.43 0.19
CA LEU A 162 12.69 -1.63 -0.66
C LEU A 162 12.64 -0.18 -0.14
N ASN A 163 13.55 0.67 -0.60
CA ASN A 163 13.72 2.03 -0.07
C ASN A 163 12.69 3.05 -0.63
N PHE A 164 11.93 2.66 -1.67
CA PHE A 164 11.01 3.55 -2.40
C PHE A 164 9.58 3.03 -2.33
N VAL A 165 9.05 2.83 -1.13
CA VAL A 165 7.71 2.27 -0.96
C VAL A 165 6.66 3.36 -1.01
N TYR A 166 5.74 3.25 -1.96
CA TYR A 166 4.50 4.00 -1.95
C TYR A 166 3.46 3.22 -1.15
N ALA A 167 2.86 3.83 -0.14
CA ALA A 167 1.81 3.20 0.63
C ALA A 167 0.56 4.08 0.69
N LYS A 168 -0.61 3.43 0.67
CA LYS A 168 -1.87 4.14 0.77
C LYS A 168 -2.92 3.30 1.47
N GLN A 169 -3.65 3.96 2.36
CA GLN A 169 -4.79 3.40 3.09
C GLN A 169 -6.10 4.00 2.58
N ARG A 170 -7.15 3.18 2.58
CA ARG A 170 -8.53 3.56 2.25
C ARG A 170 -9.47 3.15 3.36
N PHE A 171 -10.45 4.02 3.60
CA PHE A 171 -11.51 3.88 4.59
C PHE A 171 -12.84 3.84 3.86
N LEU A 172 -13.60 2.77 4.08
CA LEU A 172 -14.83 2.51 3.34
C LEU A 172 -15.97 2.28 4.34
N PRO A 173 -16.84 3.30 4.56
CA PRO A 173 -17.90 3.26 5.57
C PRO A 173 -19.17 2.49 5.13
N LYS A 174 -19.18 1.85 3.94
CA LYS A 174 -20.36 1.17 3.37
C LYS A 174 -20.27 -0.36 3.48
N THR A 175 -21.44 -1.00 3.50
CA THR A 175 -21.72 -2.31 4.11
C THR A 175 -21.17 -3.57 3.45
N LEU A 176 -20.54 -3.59 2.26
CA LEU A 176 -20.13 -4.86 1.64
C LEU A 176 -18.82 -4.81 0.85
N ILE A 177 -17.78 -5.47 1.38
CA ILE A 177 -16.53 -5.82 0.68
C ILE A 177 -16.81 -6.42 -0.71
N LYS A 178 -17.86 -7.24 -0.83
CA LYS A 178 -18.22 -7.96 -2.06
C LYS A 178 -18.51 -7.01 -3.24
N TYR A 179 -19.20 -5.90 -2.99
CA TYR A 179 -19.50 -4.91 -4.04
C TYR A 179 -18.28 -4.05 -4.39
N GLN A 180 -17.39 -3.85 -3.42
CA GLN A 180 -16.26 -2.95 -3.61
C GLN A 180 -15.12 -3.62 -4.37
N ILE A 181 -14.74 -4.87 -4.05
CA ILE A 181 -13.72 -5.64 -4.81
C ILE A 181 -14.08 -5.75 -6.30
N GLN A 182 -15.37 -5.73 -6.63
CA GLN A 182 -15.87 -5.73 -8.01
C GLN A 182 -15.79 -4.35 -8.68
N GLU A 183 -15.89 -3.25 -7.94
CA GLU A 183 -15.53 -1.93 -8.43
C GLU A 183 -14.00 -1.81 -8.50
N LYS A 184 -13.45 -2.36 -9.58
CA LYS A 184 -12.02 -2.40 -9.96
C LYS A 184 -11.22 -1.14 -9.55
N CYS A 185 -11.81 0.05 -9.54
CA CYS A 185 -11.09 1.29 -9.22
C CYS A 185 -11.08 1.70 -7.72
N LYS A 186 -11.97 1.18 -6.85
CA LYS A 186 -12.13 1.72 -5.48
C LYS A 186 -11.36 0.96 -4.38
N VAL A 187 -11.05 -0.32 -4.60
CA VAL A 187 -10.44 -1.21 -3.57
C VAL A 187 -8.96 -1.05 -3.39
N THR A 188 -8.28 -0.56 -4.42
CA THR A 188 -6.83 -0.67 -4.57
C THR A 188 -6.06 0.10 -3.51
N GLY A 189 -6.72 0.92 -2.70
CA GLY A 189 -6.02 1.87 -1.87
C GLY A 189 -5.69 3.15 -2.64
N VAL A 190 -5.88 3.23 -3.96
CA VAL A 190 -5.17 4.19 -4.82
C VAL A 190 -6.10 5.28 -5.39
N PRO A 191 -6.46 6.37 -4.66
CA PRO A 191 -7.15 7.51 -5.25
C PRO A 191 -6.21 8.34 -6.13
N GLY A 192 -6.72 8.72 -7.30
CA GLY A 192 -6.16 9.80 -8.11
C GLY A 192 -5.01 9.39 -9.03
N ALA A 193 -4.61 10.35 -9.87
CA ALA A 193 -3.57 10.15 -10.87
C ALA A 193 -2.22 9.63 -10.29
N PRO A 194 -1.69 10.15 -9.17
CA PRO A 194 -0.38 9.71 -8.68
C PRO A 194 -0.32 8.22 -8.35
N GLY A 195 -1.37 7.74 -7.71
CA GLY A 195 -1.43 6.35 -7.34
C GLY A 195 -1.67 5.44 -8.55
N PHE A 196 -2.54 5.84 -9.48
CA PHE A 196 -2.73 5.11 -10.74
C PHE A 196 -1.41 5.00 -11.51
N LEU A 197 -0.68 6.11 -11.65
CA LEU A 197 0.63 6.14 -12.30
C LEU A 197 1.63 5.22 -11.60
N THR A 198 1.65 5.21 -10.27
CA THR A 198 2.48 4.29 -9.49
C THR A 198 2.11 2.82 -9.77
N THR A 199 0.82 2.53 -9.89
CA THR A 199 0.31 1.19 -10.19
C THR A 199 0.73 0.70 -11.58
N ILE A 200 0.87 1.60 -12.55
CA ILE A 200 1.32 1.28 -13.92
C ILE A 200 2.79 1.60 -14.13
N GLN A 201 3.58 1.74 -13.07
CA GLN A 201 5.00 2.00 -13.21
C GLN A 201 5.75 0.74 -13.67
N GLU A 202 6.59 0.83 -14.71
CA GLU A 202 7.34 -0.36 -15.19
C GLU A 202 8.31 -0.93 -14.15
N ARG A 203 8.81 -0.05 -13.27
CA ARG A 203 9.75 -0.38 -12.20
C ARG A 203 9.09 -0.99 -10.96
N MET A 204 7.77 -0.84 -10.80
CA MET A 204 7.04 -1.52 -9.72
C MET A 204 7.07 -3.03 -9.98
N SER A 205 7.49 -3.80 -8.98
CA SER A 205 7.63 -5.26 -9.08
C SER A 205 6.90 -6.02 -7.97
N ARG A 206 6.54 -5.35 -6.88
CA ARG A 206 5.99 -5.99 -5.69
C ARG A 206 4.86 -5.18 -5.09
N ILE A 207 3.90 -5.91 -4.54
CA ILE A 207 2.81 -5.36 -3.76
C ILE A 207 2.64 -6.15 -2.48
N GLY A 208 2.29 -5.47 -1.40
CA GLY A 208 1.81 -6.10 -0.18
C GLY A 208 0.62 -5.32 0.34
N CYS A 209 -0.51 -5.99 0.52
CA CYS A 209 -1.74 -5.36 0.99
C CYS A 209 -2.27 -6.06 2.23
N SER A 210 -3.00 -5.33 3.05
CA SER A 210 -3.76 -5.87 4.17
C SER A 210 -5.14 -5.23 4.25
N ALA A 211 -6.08 -5.97 4.84
CA ALA A 211 -7.43 -5.50 5.09
C ALA A 211 -7.83 -5.75 6.56
N ALA A 212 -8.63 -4.84 7.10
CA ALA A 212 -9.22 -4.97 8.43
C ALA A 212 -10.63 -4.39 8.45
N VAL A 213 -11.40 -4.75 9.48
CA VAL A 213 -12.71 -4.18 9.79
C VAL A 213 -12.60 -3.43 11.11
N GLY A 214 -12.75 -2.12 11.03
CA GLY A 214 -12.93 -1.24 12.17
C GLY A 214 -14.37 -1.28 12.65
N LEU A 215 -14.55 -1.30 13.97
CA LEU A 215 -15.86 -1.29 14.62
C LEU A 215 -16.09 0.05 15.31
N ASN A 216 -17.32 0.55 15.20
CA ASN A 216 -17.77 1.81 15.80
C ASN A 216 -16.83 2.97 15.50
N ALA A 217 -16.52 3.17 14.22
CA ALA A 217 -15.59 4.21 13.80
C ALA A 217 -16.26 5.58 13.76
N SER A 218 -15.52 6.63 14.10
CA SER A 218 -15.98 8.01 13.99
C SER A 218 -14.86 8.92 13.50
N SER A 219 -15.21 9.96 12.74
CA SER A 219 -14.28 11.00 12.26
C SER A 219 -14.08 12.14 13.26
N SER A 220 -14.87 12.19 14.33
CA SER A 220 -14.71 13.14 15.43
C SER A 220 -15.29 12.61 16.74
N PRO A 221 -14.85 13.12 17.91
CA PRO A 221 -15.37 12.65 19.20
C PRO A 221 -16.88 12.79 19.39
N LYS A 222 -17.51 13.74 18.68
CA LYS A 222 -18.97 13.98 18.69
C LYS A 222 -19.64 13.62 17.35
N GLY A 223 -18.92 12.95 16.45
CA GLY A 223 -19.37 12.63 15.10
C GLY A 223 -20.29 11.41 15.04
N THR A 224 -20.91 11.23 13.88
CA THR A 224 -21.71 10.04 13.59
C THR A 224 -20.83 8.79 13.66
N VAL A 225 -21.27 7.80 14.43
CA VAL A 225 -20.60 6.51 14.54
C VAL A 225 -21.02 5.62 13.36
N VAL A 226 -20.01 5.12 12.64
CA VAL A 226 -20.17 4.11 11.59
C VAL A 226 -19.93 2.74 12.23
N PRO A 227 -20.91 1.83 12.25
CA PRO A 227 -20.77 0.54 12.94
C PRO A 227 -19.62 -0.32 12.40
N HIS A 228 -19.44 -0.31 11.08
CA HIS A 228 -18.42 -1.08 10.39
C HIS A 228 -17.68 -0.22 9.37
N LEU A 229 -16.37 -0.24 9.45
CA LEU A 229 -15.48 0.50 8.57
C LEU A 229 -14.46 -0.45 7.97
N TYR A 230 -14.42 -0.59 6.66
CA TYR A 230 -13.40 -1.43 6.02
C TYR A 230 -12.14 -0.61 5.77
N LEU A 231 -11.01 -1.10 6.29
CA LEU A 231 -9.69 -0.52 6.12
C LEU A 231 -8.91 -1.40 5.16
N ILE A 232 -8.37 -0.81 4.09
CA ILE A 232 -7.47 -1.51 3.17
C ILE A 232 -6.23 -0.66 3.02
N ALA A 233 -5.06 -1.25 3.24
CA ALA A 233 -3.77 -0.60 2.96
C ALA A 233 -2.97 -1.44 1.99
N CYS A 234 -2.33 -0.80 1.01
CA CYS A 234 -1.41 -1.42 0.08
C CYS A 234 -0.11 -0.63 0.05
N ALA A 235 1.00 -1.36 0.05
CA ALA A 235 2.34 -0.87 -0.21
C ALA A 235 2.82 -1.43 -1.55
N LEU A 236 3.40 -0.55 -2.35
CA LEU A 236 4.01 -0.83 -3.65
C LEU A 236 5.49 -0.53 -3.51
N ASP A 237 6.36 -1.37 -4.06
CA ASP A 237 7.83 -1.23 -3.93
C ASP A 237 8.44 -0.10 -4.76
N PHE A 238 7.61 0.78 -5.31
CA PHE A 238 8.05 1.93 -6.08
C PHE A 238 7.15 3.14 -5.83
N GLU A 239 7.74 4.32 -5.78
CA GLU A 239 7.05 5.61 -5.73
C GLU A 239 7.50 6.46 -6.92
N VAL A 240 6.54 6.93 -7.71
CA VAL A 240 6.84 7.81 -8.85
C VAL A 240 7.10 9.23 -8.35
N LYS A 241 8.27 9.80 -8.68
CA LYS A 241 8.67 11.14 -8.24
C LYS A 241 8.76 12.13 -9.40
N GLY A 242 8.27 13.35 -9.19
CA GLY A 242 8.54 14.51 -10.05
C GLY A 242 8.15 14.31 -11.52
N SER A 243 9.14 14.45 -12.41
CA SER A 243 9.03 14.31 -13.86
C SER A 243 9.49 12.93 -14.35
N GLN A 244 9.42 11.89 -13.52
CA GLN A 244 9.88 10.57 -13.93
C GLN A 244 9.00 9.93 -15.00
N ALA A 245 9.67 9.21 -15.88
CA ALA A 245 9.09 8.28 -16.82
C ALA A 245 8.24 7.23 -16.10
N VAL A 246 7.01 7.02 -16.56
CA VAL A 246 6.13 6.01 -15.99
C VAL A 246 6.49 4.62 -16.52
N TYR A 247 6.63 4.54 -17.84
CA TYR A 247 7.15 3.38 -18.55
C TYR A 247 7.70 3.80 -19.92
N LYS A 248 8.56 2.94 -20.48
CA LYS A 248 9.08 3.06 -21.83
C LYS A 248 8.00 2.65 -22.83
N VAL A 249 7.79 3.48 -23.84
CA VAL A 249 6.83 3.24 -24.92
C VAL A 249 7.48 2.46 -26.05
N HIS A 250 6.74 1.52 -26.63
CA HIS A 250 7.11 0.86 -27.88
C HIS A 250 6.07 1.19 -28.97
N PRO A 251 6.44 1.35 -30.25
CA PRO A 251 5.49 1.78 -31.28
C PRO A 251 4.43 0.72 -31.62
N THR A 252 4.74 -0.58 -31.53
CA THR A 252 3.88 -1.65 -32.07
C THR A 252 3.80 -2.91 -31.23
N ASP A 253 4.89 -3.33 -30.58
CA ASP A 253 4.96 -4.59 -29.85
C ASP A 253 5.02 -4.41 -28.32
N PRO A 254 4.00 -4.82 -27.55
CA PRO A 254 4.04 -4.83 -26.10
C PRO A 254 4.97 -5.91 -25.54
N ALA A 255 5.64 -5.60 -24.42
CA ALA A 255 6.56 -6.54 -23.76
C ALA A 255 7.67 -7.06 -24.70
N SER A 256 8.12 -6.23 -25.64
CA SER A 256 9.19 -6.53 -26.60
C SER A 256 10.60 -6.44 -25.99
N GLU A 257 10.76 -5.70 -24.89
CA GLU A 257 12.04 -5.44 -24.24
C GLU A 257 12.10 -6.02 -22.81
N CYS A 258 11.56 -7.23 -22.62
CA CYS A 258 11.58 -7.89 -21.30
C CYS A 258 12.98 -8.34 -20.86
N ASP A 259 13.88 -8.55 -21.82
CA ASP A 259 15.29 -8.87 -21.62
C ASP A 259 16.03 -7.78 -20.82
N HIS A 260 15.57 -6.52 -20.87
CA HIS A 260 16.05 -5.45 -20.01
C HIS A 260 15.99 -5.80 -18.51
N TRP A 261 15.01 -6.62 -18.13
CA TRP A 261 14.82 -7.12 -16.75
C TRP A 261 15.34 -8.54 -16.55
N GLY A 262 16.11 -9.09 -17.51
CA GLY A 262 16.43 -10.51 -17.54
C GLY A 262 15.18 -11.41 -17.59
N ALA A 263 14.06 -10.86 -18.04
CA ALA A 263 12.76 -11.52 -18.03
C ALA A 263 12.32 -11.91 -19.44
N THR A 264 11.32 -12.78 -19.52
CA THR A 264 10.65 -13.13 -20.77
C THR A 264 9.21 -12.61 -20.79
N LYS A 265 8.58 -12.58 -21.97
CA LYS A 265 7.16 -12.24 -22.10
C LYS A 265 6.29 -13.24 -21.31
N SER A 266 5.33 -12.72 -20.56
CA SER A 266 4.44 -13.56 -19.75
C SER A 266 3.46 -14.34 -20.61
N THR A 267 3.28 -15.62 -20.27
CA THR A 267 2.26 -16.48 -20.89
C THR A 267 0.86 -16.17 -20.35
N LYS A 268 0.76 -15.69 -19.10
CA LYS A 268 -0.51 -15.38 -18.43
C LYS A 268 -0.99 -13.96 -18.76
N TYR A 269 -0.06 -13.01 -18.84
CA TYR A 269 -0.34 -11.60 -19.11
C TYR A 269 0.44 -11.18 -20.36
N PRO A 270 -0.09 -11.41 -21.57
CA PRO A 270 0.68 -11.35 -22.81
C PRO A 270 1.29 -9.98 -23.13
N TYR A 271 0.91 -8.91 -22.43
CA TYR A 271 1.46 -7.57 -22.61
C TYR A 271 2.42 -7.16 -21.49
N LEU A 272 2.77 -8.11 -20.62
CA LEU A 272 3.71 -7.92 -19.51
C LEU A 272 4.92 -8.85 -19.65
N CYS A 273 6.01 -8.43 -19.02
CA CYS A 273 7.15 -9.25 -18.74
C CYS A 273 6.92 -10.08 -17.48
N THR A 274 7.44 -11.30 -17.45
CA THR A 274 7.51 -12.13 -16.25
C THR A 274 8.27 -11.42 -15.14
N ASN A 275 7.99 -11.79 -13.89
CA ASN A 275 8.71 -11.27 -12.74
C ASN A 275 9.70 -12.33 -12.25
N THR A 276 10.99 -12.02 -12.32
CA THR A 276 12.10 -12.90 -11.91
C THR A 276 12.30 -12.94 -10.40
N GLY A 277 11.65 -12.06 -9.64
CA GLY A 277 11.92 -11.86 -8.22
C GLY A 277 13.16 -11.02 -7.94
N GLU A 278 13.84 -10.48 -8.96
CA GLU A 278 14.94 -9.55 -8.73
C GLU A 278 14.43 -8.16 -8.29
N ILE A 279 15.25 -7.47 -7.49
CA ILE A 279 15.02 -6.09 -7.10
C ILE A 279 16.02 -5.26 -7.87
N PHE A 280 15.52 -4.47 -8.79
CA PHE A 280 16.38 -3.66 -9.62
C PHE A 280 16.74 -2.39 -8.86
N PRO A 281 18.02 -2.02 -8.83
CA PRO A 281 18.46 -0.81 -8.17
C PRO A 281 17.69 0.38 -8.76
N TYR A 282 17.33 1.31 -7.88
CA TYR A 282 16.84 2.60 -8.34
C TYR A 282 18.01 3.36 -8.93
N VAL A 283 18.24 3.16 -10.22
CA VAL A 283 19.13 4.03 -10.96
C VAL A 283 18.28 5.21 -11.39
N GLU A 284 18.61 6.41 -10.91
CA GLU A 284 18.30 7.67 -11.60
C GLU A 284 19.10 7.70 -12.90
N GLU A 285 18.98 6.65 -13.73
CA GLU A 285 19.48 6.70 -15.07
C GLU A 285 18.81 7.89 -15.75
N ASN A 286 19.65 8.71 -16.37
CA ASN A 286 19.29 9.91 -17.09
C ASN A 286 18.23 9.60 -18.16
N PHE A 287 16.96 9.54 -17.76
CA PHE A 287 15.81 9.60 -18.67
C PHE A 287 15.86 10.88 -19.52
N ALA A 288 16.69 11.86 -19.13
CA ALA A 288 17.11 12.99 -19.95
C ALA A 288 17.72 12.60 -21.32
N ARG A 289 18.06 11.33 -21.58
CA ARG A 289 18.56 10.86 -22.90
C ARG A 289 17.56 10.04 -23.71
N ILE A 290 16.37 9.72 -23.19
CA ILE A 290 15.36 9.06 -24.01
C ILE A 290 14.54 10.18 -24.67
N PRO A 291 14.44 10.24 -26.01
CA PRO A 291 13.62 11.25 -26.68
C PRO A 291 12.19 11.22 -26.11
N ASP A 292 11.61 12.39 -25.89
CA ASP A 292 10.28 12.56 -25.25
C ASP A 292 9.17 11.72 -25.92
N GLU A 293 9.34 11.34 -27.18
CA GLU A 293 8.41 10.51 -27.96
C GLU A 293 8.33 9.05 -27.50
N HIS A 294 9.31 8.56 -26.72
CA HIS A 294 9.41 7.15 -26.31
C HIS A 294 9.12 6.92 -24.83
N VAL A 295 8.62 7.93 -24.12
CA VAL A 295 8.42 7.86 -22.67
C VAL A 295 7.13 8.53 -22.26
N VAL A 296 6.34 7.84 -21.44
CA VAL A 296 5.22 8.49 -20.76
C VAL A 296 5.74 9.30 -19.58
N PHE A 297 5.94 10.59 -19.79
CA PHE A 297 6.25 11.51 -18.70
C PHE A 297 5.00 11.92 -17.92
N LEU A 298 5.23 12.29 -16.67
CA LEU A 298 4.23 12.92 -15.79
C LEU A 298 3.64 14.23 -16.33
N SER A 299 4.09 14.74 -17.50
CA SER A 299 3.42 15.80 -18.29
C SER A 299 1.94 15.45 -18.63
N LEU A 300 1.58 14.17 -18.57
CA LEU A 300 0.19 13.71 -18.56
C LEU A 300 -0.64 14.18 -17.35
N LYS A 301 -0.04 14.85 -16.35
CA LYS A 301 -0.75 15.45 -15.19
C LYS A 301 -1.93 16.31 -15.59
N LEU A 302 -1.78 17.14 -16.63
CA LEU A 302 -2.82 18.05 -17.11
C LEU A 302 -3.95 17.33 -17.88
N LYS A 303 -3.68 16.16 -18.47
CA LYS A 303 -4.70 15.35 -19.15
C LYS A 303 -5.36 14.31 -18.23
N LEU A 304 -4.67 13.88 -17.16
CA LEU A 304 -5.15 12.91 -16.16
C LEU A 304 -6.07 13.51 -15.09
N GLN A 305 -6.16 14.84 -14.96
CA GLN A 305 -7.20 15.48 -14.13
C GLN A 305 -8.62 15.03 -14.55
N ASN A 306 -8.83 14.66 -15.81
CA ASN A 306 -10.09 14.08 -16.29
C ASN A 306 -10.33 12.61 -15.89
N TYR A 307 -9.30 11.89 -15.42
CA TYR A 307 -9.44 10.50 -14.94
C TYR A 307 -10.15 10.44 -13.58
N GLN A 308 -10.02 11.48 -12.73
CA GLN A 308 -10.67 11.56 -11.41
C GLN A 308 -12.20 11.36 -11.50
N ARG A 309 -12.82 11.80 -12.60
CA ARG A 309 -14.25 11.65 -12.82
C ARG A 309 -14.71 10.19 -13.02
N LYS A 310 -13.85 9.22 -13.35
CA LYS A 310 -14.24 7.79 -13.58
C LYS A 310 -14.42 6.99 -12.30
N CYS A 311 -14.08 7.56 -11.15
CA CYS A 311 -14.13 6.86 -9.87
C CYS A 311 -15.25 7.33 -8.92
N ASP A 312 -16.16 8.23 -9.34
CA ASP A 312 -17.08 8.94 -8.44
C ASP A 312 -16.37 9.45 -7.17
N VAL A 313 -15.19 10.03 -7.35
CA VAL A 313 -14.53 10.77 -6.28
C VAL A 313 -15.04 12.19 -6.42
N GLU A 314 -16.04 12.55 -5.63
CA GLU A 314 -16.34 13.96 -5.35
C GLU A 314 -15.06 14.59 -4.80
N ASP A 315 -14.71 15.76 -5.33
CA ASP A 315 -13.64 16.59 -4.80
C ASP A 315 -13.94 16.87 -3.31
N ILE A 316 -13.05 16.43 -2.43
CA ILE A 316 -12.92 16.94 -1.06
C ILE A 316 -11.57 17.64 -0.98
#